data_AF-A0A3D0EUW1-F1
#
_entry.id   AF-A0A3D0EUW1-F1
#
_cell.length_a   1.000
_cell.length_b   1.000
_cell.length_c   1.000
_cell.angle_alpha   90.00
_cell.angle_beta   90.00
_cell.angle_gamma   90.00
#
_symmetry.space_group_name_H-M   'P 1'
#
loop_
_entity.id
_entity.type
_entity.pdbx_description
1 polymer ?
#
loop_
_entity_poly.entity_id
_entity_poly.type
_entity_poly.pdbx_seq_one_letter_code
_entity_poly.pdbx_strand_id
1 'polypeptide(L)'
;MKRYFLGVTGLLLLIVVNAASAQSVEKAIKYRQGAFSVMGWNFGAIVDMIKGKRPYDQADFARRAQVIADVSQVPLEGFVTESHAG
;
A
#
# COMPACT_ATOMS: atom_id res chain seq x y z
N MET A 1 -6.25 11.86 46.35
CA MET A 1 -6.84 10.91 45.37
C MET A 1 -7.10 11.52 43.97
N LYS A 2 -7.58 12.77 43.82
CA LYS A 2 -7.85 13.37 42.49
C LYS A 2 -6.63 13.57 41.56
N ARG A 3 -5.41 13.69 42.10
CA ARG A 3 -4.17 13.94 41.31
C ARG A 3 -3.66 12.70 40.56
N TYR A 4 -3.90 11.50 41.10
CA TYR A 4 -3.56 10.23 40.45
C TYR A 4 -4.57 9.87 39.34
N PHE A 5 -5.83 10.31 39.47
CA PHE A 5 -6.86 10.12 38.45
C PHE A 5 -6.57 10.89 37.15
N LEU A 6 -5.93 12.07 37.21
CA LEU A 6 -5.47 12.80 36.01
C LEU A 6 -4.24 12.14 35.37
N GLY A 7 -3.34 11.55 36.16
CA GLY A 7 -2.14 10.89 35.63
C GLY A 7 -2.43 9.59 34.87
N VAL A 8 -3.38 8.79 35.37
CA VAL A 8 -3.77 7.51 34.76
C VAL A 8 -4.57 7.72 33.47
N THR A 9 -5.46 8.72 33.43
CA THR A 9 -6.19 9.07 32.19
C THR A 9 -5.27 9.67 31.12
N GLY A 10 -4.29 10.50 31.51
CA GLY A 10 -3.28 11.01 30.58
C GLY A 10 -2.43 9.91 29.92
N LEU A 11 -2.01 8.90 30.71
CA LEU A 11 -1.24 7.77 30.19
C LEU A 11 -2.06 6.88 29.22
N LEU A 12 -3.34 6.63 29.53
CA LEU A 12 -4.23 5.88 28.65
C LEU A 12 -4.45 6.59 27.31
N LEU A 13 -4.62 7.92 27.31
CA LEU A 13 -4.78 8.70 26.08
C LEU A 13 -3.52 8.62 25.18
N LEU A 14 -2.32 8.68 25.77
CA LEU A 14 -1.06 8.56 25.02
C LEU A 14 -0.89 7.19 24.36
N ILE A 15 -1.30 6.10 25.03
CA ILE A 15 -1.22 4.74 24.46
C ILE A 15 -2.18 4.59 23.27
N VAL A 16 -3.41 5.11 23.39
CA VAL A 16 -4.42 5.01 22.33
C VAL A 16 -4.02 5.80 21.08
N VAL A 17 -3.45 7.00 21.23
CA VAL A 17 -3.01 7.82 20.10
C VAL A 17 -1.87 7.16 19.32
N ASN A 18 -0.90 6.55 20.00
CA ASN A 18 0.21 5.84 19.35
C ASN A 18 -0.22 4.57 18.62
N ALA A 19 -1.19 3.82 19.18
CA ALA A 19 -1.73 2.65 18.50
C ALA A 19 -2.49 3.02 17.22
N ALA A 20 -3.26 4.12 17.26
CA ALA A 20 -3.99 4.62 16.10
C ALA A 20 -3.05 5.11 14.98
N SER A 21 -1.95 5.80 15.31
CA SER A 21 -0.96 6.23 14.31
C SER A 21 -0.26 5.03 13.67
N ALA A 22 0.18 4.06 14.46
CA ALA A 22 0.79 2.83 13.94
C ALA A 22 -0.15 2.05 13.00
N GLN A 23 -1.44 1.95 13.35
CA GLN A 23 -2.44 1.30 12.49
C GLN A 23 -2.65 2.06 11.18
N SER A 24 -2.58 3.40 11.19
CA SER A 24 -2.70 4.21 9.98
C SER A 24 -1.49 4.06 9.05
N VAL A 25 -0.28 3.98 9.61
CA VAL A 25 0.95 3.70 8.86
C VAL A 25 0.87 2.34 8.19
N GLU A 26 0.54 1.29 8.95
CA GLU A 26 0.39 -0.07 8.42
C GLU A 26 -0.62 -0.16 7.25
N LYS A 27 -1.73 0.58 7.34
CA LYS A 27 -2.72 0.66 6.26
C LYS A 27 -2.13 1.31 5.00
N ALA A 28 -1.36 2.39 5.15
CA ALA A 28 -0.70 3.06 4.03
C ALA A 28 0.36 2.16 3.36
N ILE A 29 1.10 1.37 4.15
CA ILE A 29 2.04 0.35 3.64
C ILE A 29 1.29 -0.71 2.83
N LYS A 30 0.23 -1.30 3.39
CA LYS A 30 -0.58 -2.31 2.70
C LYS A 30 -1.23 -1.76 1.43
N TYR A 31 -1.65 -0.50 1.44
CA TYR A 31 -2.24 0.16 0.29
C TYR A 31 -1.27 0.20 -0.90
N ARG A 32 -0.06 0.74 -0.71
CA ARG A 32 0.95 0.80 -1.78
C ARG A 32 1.42 -0.60 -2.22
N GLN A 33 1.59 -1.54 -1.27
CA GLN A 33 1.95 -2.93 -1.59
C GLN A 33 0.89 -3.61 -2.45
N GLY A 34 -0.40 -3.39 -2.15
CA GLY A 34 -1.51 -3.88 -2.96
C GLY A 34 -1.48 -3.31 -4.38
N ALA A 35 -1.32 -1.99 -4.52
CA ALA A 35 -1.23 -1.34 -5.82
C ALA A 35 -0.02 -1.86 -6.64
N PHE A 36 1.16 -1.98 -6.02
CA PHE A 36 2.34 -2.57 -6.67
C PHE A 36 2.13 -4.05 -7.04
N SER A 37 1.39 -4.81 -6.24
CA SER A 37 1.09 -6.22 -6.55
C SER A 37 0.21 -6.33 -7.80
N VAL A 38 -0.80 -5.47 -7.93
CA VAL A 38 -1.64 -5.40 -9.15
C VAL A 38 -0.78 -5.03 -10.36
N MET A 39 0.09 -4.04 -10.25
CA MET A 39 1.03 -3.66 -11.32
C MET A 39 1.94 -4.84 -11.70
N GLY A 40 2.58 -5.48 -10.72
CA GLY A 40 3.50 -6.59 -10.93
C GLY A 40 2.85 -7.78 -11.63
N TRP A 41 1.62 -8.13 -11.25
CA TRP A 41 0.86 -9.20 -11.90
C TRP A 41 0.62 -8.93 -13.39
N ASN A 42 0.21 -7.71 -13.72
CA ASN A 42 -0.05 -7.32 -15.12
C ASN A 42 1.24 -7.18 -15.92
N PHE A 43 2.26 -6.58 -15.34
CA PHE A 43 3.55 -6.37 -15.98
C PHE A 43 4.28 -7.69 -16.25
N GLY A 44 4.22 -8.65 -15.33
CA GLY A 44 4.80 -9.98 -15.51
C GLY A 44 4.25 -10.69 -16.75
N ALA A 45 2.93 -10.67 -16.94
CA ALA A 45 2.31 -11.26 -18.12
C ALA A 45 2.72 -10.56 -19.44
N ILE A 46 2.86 -9.23 -19.43
CA ILE A 46 3.39 -8.48 -20.58
C ILE A 46 4.83 -8.91 -20.90
N VAL A 47 5.68 -9.01 -19.88
CA VAL A 47 7.08 -9.44 -20.05
C VAL A 47 7.16 -10.86 -20.58
N ASP A 48 6.30 -11.77 -20.12
CA ASP A 48 6.27 -13.14 -20.62
C ASP A 48 5.85 -13.23 -22.09
N MET A 49 4.91 -12.37 -22.55
CA MET A 49 4.57 -12.27 -23.98
C MET A 49 5.76 -11.76 -24.79
N ILE A 50 6.42 -10.69 -24.34
CA ILE A 50 7.59 -10.11 -25.03
C ILE A 50 8.74 -11.11 -25.12
N LYS A 51 8.95 -11.91 -24.06
CA LYS A 51 9.98 -12.95 -24.02
C LYS A 51 9.60 -14.23 -24.76
N GLY A 52 8.41 -14.30 -25.36
CA GLY A 52 7.92 -15.51 -26.04
C GLY A 52 7.64 -16.70 -25.11
N LYS A 53 7.55 -16.47 -23.79
CA LYS A 53 7.20 -17.51 -22.80
C LYS A 53 5.71 -17.85 -22.82
N ARG A 54 4.90 -16.96 -23.41
CA ARG A 54 3.50 -17.20 -23.72
C ARG A 54 3.16 -16.57 -25.08
N PRO A 55 2.12 -17.08 -25.79
CA PRO A 55 1.67 -16.47 -27.03
C PRO A 55 1.29 -15.00 -26.84
N TYR A 56 1.62 -14.17 -27.82
CA TYR A 56 1.18 -12.80 -27.86
C TYR A 56 -0.32 -12.74 -28.18
N ASP A 57 -1.07 -12.02 -27.34
CA ASP A 57 -2.47 -11.68 -27.55
C ASP A 57 -2.59 -10.17 -27.41
N GLN A 58 -2.93 -9.50 -28.52
CA GLN A 58 -3.00 -8.04 -28.59
C GLN A 58 -4.02 -7.45 -27.60
N ALA A 59 -5.17 -8.10 -27.43
CA ALA A 59 -6.24 -7.63 -26.57
C ALA A 59 -5.87 -7.82 -25.09
N ASP A 60 -5.28 -8.96 -24.73
CA ASP A 60 -4.76 -9.19 -23.36
C ASP A 60 -3.62 -8.22 -23.04
N PHE A 61 -2.69 -8.00 -23.97
CA PHE A 61 -1.59 -7.04 -23.80
C PHE A 61 -2.12 -5.63 -23.52
N ALA A 62 -2.99 -5.13 -24.39
CA ALA A 62 -3.55 -3.77 -24.27
C ALA A 62 -4.33 -3.59 -22.96
N ARG A 63 -5.16 -4.57 -22.60
CA ARG A 63 -5.91 -4.54 -21.33
C ARG A 63 -4.99 -4.47 -20.12
N ARG A 64 -3.94 -5.29 -20.08
CA ARG A 64 -2.96 -5.30 -18.97
C ARG A 64 -2.18 -4.00 -18.88
N ALA A 65 -1.77 -3.46 -20.03
CA ALA A 65 -1.07 -2.18 -20.09
C ALA A 65 -1.97 -1.05 -19.58
N GLN A 66 -3.26 -1.06 -19.94
CA GLN A 66 -4.24 -0.10 -19.41
C GLN A 66 -4.38 -0.20 -17.89
N VAL A 67 -4.50 -1.43 -17.34
CA VAL A 67 -4.55 -1.62 -15.88
C VAL A 67 -3.33 -1.01 -15.19
N ILE A 68 -2.13 -1.22 -15.74
CA ILE A 68 -0.89 -0.62 -15.19
C ILE A 68 -0.96 0.90 -15.26
N ALA A 69 -1.41 1.47 -16.38
CA ALA A 69 -1.53 2.92 -16.54
C ALA A 69 -2.49 3.51 -15.49
N ASP A 70 -3.67 2.90 -15.33
CA ASP A 70 -4.72 3.33 -14.41
C ASP A 70 -4.24 3.35 -12.96
N VAL A 71 -3.45 2.35 -12.54
CA VAL A 71 -2.98 2.24 -11.15
C VAL A 71 -1.59 2.84 -10.92
N SER A 72 -0.91 3.37 -11.94
CA SER A 72 0.51 3.76 -11.85
C SER A 72 0.81 4.82 -10.80
N GLN A 73 -0.14 5.72 -10.51
CA GLN A 73 0.01 6.79 -9.53
C GLN A 73 -0.53 6.40 -8.13
N VAL A 74 -1.34 5.35 -8.04
CA VAL A 74 -1.99 4.91 -6.80
C VAL A 74 -0.99 4.63 -5.67
N PRO A 75 0.15 3.95 -5.88
CA PRO A 75 1.07 3.66 -4.79
C PRO A 75 1.63 4.89 -4.09
N LEU A 76 1.72 6.04 -4.77
CA LEU A 76 2.34 7.26 -4.25
C LEU A 76 1.63 7.79 -3.01
N GLU A 77 0.30 7.66 -2.93
CA GLU A 77 -0.49 8.09 -1.78
C GLU A 77 -0.21 7.26 -0.51
N GLY A 78 0.32 6.04 -0.67
CA GLY A 78 0.69 5.18 0.44
C GLY A 78 2.03 5.53 1.10
N PHE A 79 2.80 6.47 0.53
CA PHE A 79 4.07 6.94 1.12
C PHE A 79 3.83 8.13 2.05
N VAL A 80 3.26 7.85 3.23
CA VAL A 80 3.03 8.84 4.29
C VAL A 80 4.27 9.01 5.18
N THR A 81 4.34 10.12 5.93
CA THR A 81 5.37 10.35 6.96
C THR A 81 5.43 9.16 7.93
N GLU A 82 6.61 8.82 8.44
CA GLU A 82 6.87 7.64 9.28
C GLU A 82 6.66 6.27 8.61
N SER A 83 6.22 6.17 7.35
CA SER A 83 6.04 4.87 6.66
C SER A 83 7.30 4.33 5.95
N HIS A 84 8.47 4.89 6.25
CA HIS A 84 9.77 4.53 5.68
C HIS A 84 10.32 3.20 6.22
N ALA A 85 9.97 2.88 7.46
CA ALA A 85 10.24 1.57 8.05
C ALA A 85 9.12 0.62 7.62
N GLY A 86 9.29 0.02 6.44
CA GLY A 86 8.35 -0.95 5.87
C GLY A 86 9.08 -2.07 5.15
#